data_AF-A0A6V8CAD9-F1
#
_entry.id   AF-A0A6V8CAD9-F1
#
_cell.length_a   1.000
_cell.length_b   1.000
_cell.length_c   1.000
_cell.angle_alpha   90.00
_cell.angle_beta   90.00
_cell.angle_gamma   90.00
#
_symmetry.space_group_name_H-M   'P 1'
#
loop_
_entity.id
_entity.type
_entity.pdbx_description
1 polymer ?
#
loop_
_entity_poly.entity_id
_entity_poly.type
_entity_poly.pdbx_seq_one_letter_code
_entity_poly.pdbx_strand_id
1 'polypeptide(L)'
;MSENLTTVRALEEDLRLPAASHAHQPNWTPVWVPVWIDGVRARAFVGNDGAYSEVIRIEFDGNTPPGELTDSFRTKYFHFPAPGRLSWGHDGHEHDILLALDHVPRT
;
A
#
# COMPACT_ATOMS: atom_id res chain seq x y z
N MET A 1 -2.21 -8.25 25.66
CA MET A 1 -3.36 -7.39 25.33
C MET A 1 -3.58 -7.55 23.84
N SER A 2 -4.70 -8.14 23.43
CA SER A 2 -5.01 -8.27 22.00
C SER A 2 -5.75 -7.01 21.58
N GLU A 3 -5.10 -6.14 20.82
CA GLU A 3 -5.80 -5.09 20.10
C GLU A 3 -6.70 -5.79 19.07
N ASN A 4 -8.01 -5.64 19.19
CA ASN A 4 -8.93 -6.06 18.14
C ASN A 4 -8.72 -5.11 16.97
N LEU A 5 -7.81 -5.46 16.07
CA LEU A 5 -7.54 -4.71 14.86
C LEU A 5 -8.76 -4.78 13.94
N THR A 6 -9.53 -3.70 13.84
CA THR A 6 -10.60 -3.62 12.87
C THR A 6 -9.98 -3.41 11.49
N THR A 7 -10.13 -4.41 10.65
CA THR A 7 -9.58 -4.42 9.30
C THR A 7 -10.64 -4.81 8.29
N VAL A 8 -10.49 -4.33 7.06
CA VAL A 8 -11.31 -4.72 5.91
C VAL A 8 -10.40 -5.06 4.73
N ARG A 9 -10.91 -5.92 3.84
CA ARG A 9 -10.22 -6.28 2.60
C ARG A 9 -10.04 -5.04 1.73
N ALA A 10 -8.79 -4.66 1.45
CA ALA A 10 -8.50 -3.42 0.71
C ALA A 10 -8.86 -3.56 -0.78
N LEU A 11 -9.47 -2.52 -1.34
CA LEU A 11 -9.64 -2.32 -2.77
C LEU A 11 -8.52 -1.41 -3.30
N GLU A 12 -8.34 -1.38 -4.61
CA GLU A 12 -7.37 -0.49 -5.24
C GLU A 12 -7.75 0.99 -5.02
N GLU A 13 -9.04 1.30 -5.09
CA GLU A 13 -9.57 2.65 -4.85
C GLU A 13 -9.33 3.17 -3.43
N ASP A 14 -9.23 2.28 -2.44
CA ASP A 14 -8.98 2.67 -1.05
C ASP A 14 -7.56 3.20 -0.87
N LEU A 15 -6.64 2.79 -1.74
CA LEU A 15 -5.24 3.20 -1.74
C LEU A 15 -4.95 4.30 -2.76
N ARG A 16 -5.86 4.50 -3.73
CA ARG A 16 -5.65 5.45 -4.83
C ARG A 16 -5.73 6.88 -4.33
N LEU A 17 -4.65 7.62 -4.59
CA LEU A 17 -4.62 9.04 -4.31
C LEU A 17 -5.56 9.80 -5.25
N PRO A 18 -6.27 10.84 -4.76
CA PRO A 18 -7.06 11.71 -5.62
C PRO A 18 -6.19 12.21 -6.77
N ALA A 19 -6.73 12.19 -8.00
CA ALA A 19 -6.00 12.41 -9.24
C ALA A 19 -4.98 13.55 -9.13
N ALA A 20 -3.71 13.19 -8.91
CA ALA A 20 -2.61 14.12 -8.95
C ALA A 20 -2.34 14.49 -10.41
N SER A 21 -2.02 15.76 -10.66
CA SER A 21 -1.57 16.23 -11.97
C SER A 21 -0.49 15.29 -12.53
N HIS A 22 -0.60 14.92 -13.82
CA HIS A 22 0.39 14.09 -14.54
C HIS A 22 1.77 14.76 -14.66
N ALA A 23 1.94 15.98 -14.14
CA ALA A 23 3.21 16.67 -14.07
C ALA A 23 4.09 16.10 -12.94
N HIS A 24 5.38 15.93 -13.22
CA HIS A 24 6.39 15.61 -12.22
C HIS A 24 6.43 16.70 -11.12
N GLN A 25 6.27 16.30 -9.86
CA GLN A 25 6.23 17.20 -8.72
C GLN A 25 7.36 16.85 -7.73
N PRO A 26 8.47 17.61 -7.69
CA PRO A 26 9.65 17.25 -6.90
C PRO A 26 9.46 17.35 -5.37
N ASN A 27 8.41 18.05 -4.90
CA ASN A 27 8.11 18.23 -3.46
C ASN A 27 6.79 17.55 -3.07
N TRP A 28 6.43 16.48 -3.77
CA TRP A 28 5.18 15.76 -3.57
C TRP A 28 5.26 14.85 -2.35
N THR A 29 4.25 14.92 -1.48
CA THR A 29 4.07 14.02 -0.34
C THR A 29 2.81 13.19 -0.52
N PRO A 30 2.90 11.86 -0.51
CA PRO A 30 1.72 11.00 -0.60
C PRO A 30 0.87 11.08 0.66
N VAL A 31 -0.43 10.87 0.50
CA VAL A 31 -1.30 10.50 1.61
C VAL A 31 -1.16 9.00 1.83
N TRP A 32 -0.46 8.62 2.89
CA TRP A 32 -0.24 7.23 3.24
C TRP A 32 -1.49 6.61 3.86
N VAL A 33 -1.90 5.44 3.37
CA VAL A 33 -2.99 4.64 3.94
C VAL A 33 -2.39 3.52 4.81
N PRO A 34 -2.75 3.44 6.10
CA PRO A 34 -2.31 2.35 6.96
C PRO A 34 -2.89 1.00 6.53
N VAL A 35 -2.03 0.01 6.35
CA VAL A 35 -2.41 -1.34 5.88
C VAL A 35 -1.68 -2.45 6.63
N TRP A 36 -2.17 -3.68 6.45
CA TRP A 36 -1.49 -4.91 6.82
C TRP A 36 -1.27 -5.74 5.57
N ILE A 37 -0.01 -6.14 5.31
CA ILE A 37 0.39 -7.01 4.20
C ILE A 37 0.82 -8.35 4.78
N ASP A 38 0.08 -9.42 4.49
CA ASP A 38 0.27 -10.75 5.11
C ASP A 38 0.41 -10.70 6.65
N GLY A 39 -0.33 -9.80 7.29
CA GLY A 39 -0.27 -9.59 8.74
C GLY A 39 0.92 -8.76 9.24
N VAL A 40 1.76 -8.23 8.34
CA VAL A 40 2.83 -7.27 8.67
C VAL A 40 2.34 -5.85 8.45
N ARG A 41 2.54 -4.99 9.45
CA ARG A 41 2.11 -3.59 9.40
C ARG A 41 2.91 -2.79 8.39
N ALA A 42 2.21 -2.01 7.58
CA ALA A 42 2.79 -1.15 6.57
C ALA A 42 1.91 0.07 6.33
N ARG A 43 2.37 0.92 5.43
CA ARG A 43 1.60 1.98 4.81
C ARG A 43 1.72 1.89 3.30
N ALA A 44 0.63 2.18 2.59
CA ALA A 44 0.60 2.06 1.14
C ALA A 44 -0.18 3.20 0.49
N PHE A 45 0.08 3.42 -0.80
CA PHE A 45 -0.78 4.20 -1.69
C PHE A 45 -0.61 3.73 -3.13
N VAL A 46 -1.59 4.05 -3.97
CA VAL A 46 -1.55 3.96 -5.43
C VAL A 46 -1.55 5.37 -6.02
N GLY A 47 -0.55 5.69 -6.84
CA GLY A 47 -0.43 7.02 -7.43
C GLY A 47 0.87 7.20 -8.22
N ASN A 48 1.11 8.41 -8.71
CA ASN A 48 2.26 8.67 -9.59
C ASN A 48 3.62 8.77 -8.85
N ASP A 49 3.61 8.85 -7.51
CA ASP A 49 4.80 8.92 -6.66
C ASP A 49 5.80 10.00 -7.11
N GLY A 50 5.27 11.18 -7.48
CA GLY A 50 6.05 12.29 -8.02
C GLY A 50 6.61 12.08 -9.44
N ALA A 51 6.40 10.91 -10.04
CA ALA A 51 6.86 10.53 -11.37
C ALA A 51 5.71 10.53 -12.40
N TYR A 52 5.98 10.01 -13.60
CA TYR A 52 4.98 9.96 -14.69
C TYR A 52 4.04 8.75 -14.62
N SER A 53 4.45 7.67 -13.96
CA SER A 53 3.71 6.39 -13.98
C SER A 53 3.02 6.14 -12.65
N GLU A 54 1.78 5.64 -12.70
CA GLU A 54 1.09 5.11 -11.53
C GLU A 54 1.84 3.87 -11.00
N VAL A 55 2.00 3.82 -9.69
CA VAL A 55 2.64 2.73 -8.95
C VAL A 55 1.84 2.44 -7.70
N ILE A 56 1.97 1.21 -7.20
CA ILE A 56 1.76 0.94 -5.79
C ILE A 56 3.09 1.12 -5.07
N ARG A 57 3.07 1.85 -3.96
CA ARG A 57 4.22 1.96 -3.04
C ARG A 57 3.80 1.48 -1.67
N ILE A 58 4.65 0.67 -1.05
CA ILE A 58 4.44 0.06 0.26
C ILE A 58 5.69 0.30 1.10
N GLU A 59 5.50 0.78 2.32
CA GLU A 59 6.58 0.96 3.28
C GLU A 59 6.27 0.23 4.58
N PHE A 60 7.22 -0.57 5.05
CA PHE A 60 7.11 -1.36 6.27
C PHE A 60 7.81 -0.67 7.44
N ASP A 61 7.15 -0.64 8.60
CA ASP A 61 7.67 0.02 9.80
C ASP A 61 8.61 -0.91 10.58
N GLY A 62 9.85 -1.08 10.10
CA GLY A 62 10.94 -1.75 10.84
C GLY A 62 10.77 -3.25 11.10
N ASN A 63 9.70 -3.87 10.60
CA ASN A 63 9.48 -5.31 10.62
C ASN A 63 9.98 -5.92 9.31
N THR A 64 10.43 -7.19 9.37
CA THR A 64 10.80 -7.94 8.16
C THR A 64 9.60 -8.03 7.20
N PRO A 65 9.71 -7.50 5.97
CA PRO A 65 8.65 -7.61 4.98
C PRO A 65 8.38 -9.07 4.60
N PRO A 66 7.14 -9.43 4.23
CA PRO A 66 6.81 -10.78 3.83
C PRO A 66 7.33 -11.09 2.41
N GLY A 67 7.79 -12.33 2.22
CA GLY A 67 8.19 -12.86 0.92
C GLY A 67 9.32 -12.08 0.27
N GLU A 68 9.08 -11.58 -0.95
CA GLU A 68 10.06 -10.88 -1.78
C GLU A 68 9.92 -9.34 -1.70
N LEU A 69 9.03 -8.85 -0.83
CA LEU A 69 8.90 -7.42 -0.59
C LEU A 69 10.14 -6.89 0.15
N THR A 70 10.47 -5.63 -0.12
CA THR A 70 11.51 -4.88 0.59
C THR A 70 10.87 -3.84 1.51
N ASP A 71 11.66 -3.26 2.43
CA ASP A 71 11.17 -2.25 3.38
C ASP A 71 10.51 -1.05 2.69
N SER A 72 10.93 -0.75 1.46
CA SER A 72 10.35 0.26 0.58
C SER A 72 10.11 -0.35 -0.80
N PHE A 73 8.99 -1.06 -0.93
CA PHE A 73 8.57 -1.70 -2.17
C PHE A 73 7.82 -0.72 -3.08
N ARG A 74 8.12 -0.77 -4.38
CA ARG A 74 7.52 0.10 -5.41
C ARG A 74 7.46 -0.60 -6.75
N THR A 75 6.29 -0.67 -7.37
CA THR A 75 6.15 -1.24 -8.71
C THR A 75 4.99 -0.61 -9.50
N LYS A 76 5.15 -0.56 -10.82
CA LYS A 76 4.05 -0.25 -11.77
C LYS A 76 3.32 -1.50 -12.26
N TYR A 77 3.83 -2.68 -11.93
CA TYR A 77 3.27 -3.96 -12.35
C TYR A 77 2.52 -4.55 -11.17
N PHE A 78 1.30 -4.08 -10.95
CA PHE A 78 0.41 -4.56 -9.91
C PHE A 78 -1.04 -4.60 -10.40
N HIS A 79 -1.86 -5.42 -9.76
CA HIS A 79 -3.31 -5.39 -9.90
C HIS A 79 -3.96 -6.05 -8.67
N PHE A 80 -5.26 -5.80 -8.49
CA PHE A 80 -6.07 -6.40 -7.43
C PHE A 80 -7.05 -7.41 -8.04
N PRO A 81 -6.74 -8.72 -8.09
CA PRO A 81 -7.64 -9.71 -8.70
C PRO A 81 -8.93 -9.93 -7.88
N ALA A 82 -8.91 -9.59 -6.59
CA ALA A 82 -10.06 -9.63 -5.69
C ALA A 82 -9.84 -8.66 -4.52
N PRO A 83 -10.91 -8.26 -3.79
CA PRO A 83 -10.78 -7.46 -2.58
C PRO A 83 -9.81 -8.09 -1.58
N GLY A 84 -8.81 -7.29 -1.17
CA GLY A 84 -7.77 -7.65 -0.23
C GLY A 84 -6.72 -8.61 -0.77
N ARG A 85 -6.58 -8.71 -2.09
CA ARG A 85 -5.50 -9.44 -2.76
C ARG A 85 -4.72 -8.50 -3.65
N LEU A 86 -3.43 -8.37 -3.39
CA LEU A 86 -2.49 -7.62 -4.22
C LEU A 86 -1.63 -8.61 -4.99
N SER A 87 -1.64 -8.53 -6.31
CA SER A 87 -0.76 -9.32 -7.17
C SER A 87 0.22 -8.40 -7.89
N TRP A 88 1.50 -8.79 -8.00
CA TRP A 88 2.54 -7.94 -8.56
C TRP A 88 3.60 -8.70 -9.36
N GLY A 89 4.33 -7.94 -10.20
CA GLY A 89 5.36 -8.49 -11.07
C GLY A 89 4.80 -9.33 -12.22
N HIS A 90 5.62 -10.24 -12.74
CA HIS A 90 5.22 -11.16 -13.81
C HIS A 90 5.22 -12.63 -13.36
N ASP A 91 5.72 -12.91 -12.16
CA ASP A 91 5.95 -14.27 -11.65
C ASP A 91 4.84 -14.77 -10.71
N GLY A 92 3.69 -14.06 -10.69
CA GLY A 92 2.51 -14.47 -9.92
C GLY A 92 2.63 -14.27 -8.42
N HIS A 93 3.44 -13.30 -7.97
CA HIS A 93 3.50 -12.95 -6.55
C HIS A 93 2.18 -12.35 -6.08
N GLU A 94 1.68 -12.81 -4.94
CA GLU A 94 0.46 -12.33 -4.32
C GLU A 94 0.64 -12.15 -2.82
N HIS A 95 -0.01 -11.13 -2.26
CA HIS A 95 -0.11 -10.89 -0.83
C HIS A 95 -1.55 -10.55 -0.45
N ASP A 96 -1.97 -10.95 0.74
CA ASP A 96 -3.18 -10.43 1.36
C ASP A 96 -2.92 -8.99 1.83
N ILE A 97 -3.86 -8.09 1.55
CA ILE A 97 -3.80 -6.68 1.95
C ILE A 97 -5.09 -6.26 2.64
N LEU A 98 -4.95 -5.69 3.83
CA LEU A 98 -6.05 -5.24 4.65
C LEU A 98 -5.87 -3.76 5.01
N LEU A 99 -6.94 -2.97 4.93
CA LEU A 99 -6.95 -1.61 5.47
C LEU A 99 -7.04 -1.67 6.99
N ALA A 100 -6.28 -0.83 7.68
CA ALA A 100 -6.46 -0.63 9.11
C ALA A 100 -7.47 0.51 9.36
N LEU A 101 -8.63 0.19 9.95
CA LEU A 101 -9.68 1.18 10.22
C LEU A 101 -9.46 1.98 11.51
N ASP A 102 -8.67 1.44 12.46
CA ASP A 102 -8.52 2.01 13.79
C ASP A 102 -7.28 2.91 13.96
N HIS A 103 -6.66 3.37 12.88
CA HIS A 103 -5.50 4.26 13.00
C HIS A 103 -5.94 5.72 13.22
N VAL A 104 -6.48 6.01 14.41
CA VAL A 104 -6.49 7.36 14.95
C VAL A 104 -5.09 7.62 15.53
N PRO A 105 -4.30 8.55 14.97
CA PRO A 105 -3.06 8.94 15.60
C PRO A 105 -3.40 9.51 16.98
N ARG A 106 -2.84 8.93 18.06
CA ARG A 106 -2.86 9.61 19.35
C ARG A 106 -2.03 10.88 19.18
N THR A 107 -2.71 12.02 19.21
CA THR A 107 -2.14 13.36 19.35
C THR A 107 -1.31 13.48 20.62
#